data_AF-A0A818VI43-F1
#
_entry.id   AF-A0A818VI43-F1
#
_cell.length_a   1.000
_cell.length_b   1.000
_cell.length_c   1.000
_cell.angle_alpha   90.00
_cell.angle_beta   90.00
_cell.angle_gamma   90.00
#
_symmetry.space_group_name_H-M   'P 1'
#
loop_
_entity.id
_entity.type
_entity.pdbx_description
1 polymer ?
#
loop_
_entity_poly.entity_id
_entity_poly.type
_entity_poly.pdbx_seq_one_letter_code
_entity_poly.pdbx_strand_id
1 'polypeptide(L)'
;TENRLIPEIVKAWRQFYTDNPLNSESYCHIINNRHFERITKLINQDKVVYGGQIDSNENYISPTIMTNVTENDNIMQEEIFGPLLPFITVNNEEDAIKFINNRDKPLALYVFSSKKNLAKQIIDSTSAGSTCVNDVIFQVAPPSLPFGGVGSSGLGAYHGKYSFDSFSHHRTVVYAPNWTEFLISKRNPPYNPKVVAFMERLTQINRRWFPIPQFRCWFWLLIGLILAMLIYNITCGMKEDK
;
A
#
# COMPACT_ATOMS: atom_id res chain seq x y z
N THR A 1 15.28 19.72 13.40
CA THR A 1 14.29 19.72 12.29
C THR A 1 13.01 20.43 12.68
N GLU A 2 12.45 20.11 13.85
CA GLU A 2 11.26 20.76 14.43
C GLU A 2 11.29 22.30 14.38
N ASN A 3 12.35 22.94 14.89
CA ASN A 3 12.53 24.40 14.89
C ASN A 3 12.53 25.06 13.49
N ARG A 4 12.74 24.29 12.42
CA ARG A 4 12.66 24.77 11.03
C ARG A 4 11.31 24.48 10.40
N LEU A 5 10.69 23.35 10.75
CA LEU A 5 9.45 22.89 10.14
C LEU A 5 8.22 23.61 10.70
N ILE A 6 8.15 23.80 12.02
CA ILE A 6 7.00 24.43 12.68
C ILE A 6 6.72 25.85 12.13
N PRO A 7 7.72 26.75 11.99
CA PRO A 7 7.47 28.08 11.41
C PRO A 7 6.91 28.04 9.99
N GLU A 8 7.36 27.10 9.15
CA GLU A 8 6.85 26.97 7.78
C GLU A 8 5.43 26.39 7.75
N ILE A 9 5.08 25.48 8.67
CA ILE A 9 3.68 25.01 8.82
C ILE A 9 2.78 26.17 9.24
N VAL A 10 3.19 26.95 10.24
CA VAL A 10 2.43 28.12 10.71
C VAL A 10 2.24 29.14 9.58
N LYS A 11 3.31 29.41 8.82
CA LYS A 11 3.24 30.30 7.66
C LYS A 11 2.27 29.77 6.60
N ALA A 12 2.30 28.47 6.28
CA ALA A 12 1.37 27.86 5.34
C ALA A 12 -0.08 27.96 5.84
N TRP A 13 -0.34 27.66 7.11
CA TRP A 13 -1.69 27.79 7.70
C TRP A 13 -2.22 29.22 7.67
N ARG A 14 -1.37 30.23 7.93
CA ARG A 14 -1.78 31.64 7.79
C ARG A 14 -2.10 32.02 6.35
N GLN A 15 -1.39 31.44 5.36
CA GLN A 15 -1.72 31.63 3.96
C GLN A 15 -3.05 30.98 3.57
N PHE A 16 -3.38 29.82 4.16
CA PHE A 16 -4.62 29.10 3.87
C PHE A 16 -5.84 29.71 4.58
N TYR A 17 -5.69 30.09 5.85
CA TYR A 17 -6.81 30.39 6.75
C TYR A 17 -6.75 31.78 7.39
N THR A 18 -5.84 32.65 6.94
CA THR A 18 -5.54 33.97 7.57
C THR A 18 -4.93 33.83 8.97
N ASP A 19 -4.70 34.96 9.64
CA ASP A 19 -4.22 34.98 11.03
C ASP A 19 -5.29 34.52 12.05
N ASN A 20 -6.58 34.54 11.67
CA ASN A 20 -7.67 34.03 12.51
C ASN A 20 -8.51 32.99 11.75
N PRO A 21 -8.18 31.68 11.88
CA PRO A 21 -8.90 30.61 11.20
C PRO A 21 -10.39 30.53 11.53
N LEU A 22 -10.83 31.04 12.70
CA LEU A 22 -12.26 31.08 13.07
C LEU A 22 -13.11 31.86 12.05
N ASN A 23 -12.53 32.89 11.43
CA ASN A 23 -13.23 33.74 10.47
C ASN A 23 -13.02 33.29 9.01
N SER A 24 -12.30 32.18 8.80
CA SER A 24 -11.99 31.69 7.45
C SER A 24 -13.11 30.81 6.91
N GLU A 25 -13.67 31.18 5.76
CA GLU A 25 -14.67 30.36 5.05
C GLU A 25 -14.11 28.99 4.61
N SER A 26 -12.79 28.83 4.56
CA SER A 26 -12.12 27.57 4.19
C SER A 26 -11.79 26.68 5.38
N TYR A 27 -12.03 27.13 6.60
CA TYR A 27 -11.77 26.36 7.81
C TYR A 27 -13.06 25.72 8.34
N CYS A 28 -12.99 24.43 8.64
CA CYS A 28 -14.15 23.65 9.08
C CYS A 28 -14.21 23.56 10.61
N HIS A 29 -15.41 23.29 11.12
CA HIS A 29 -15.70 23.13 12.54
C HIS A 29 -15.88 21.65 12.90
N ILE A 30 -15.74 21.31 14.18
CA ILE A 30 -15.92 19.94 14.65
C ILE A 30 -17.40 19.54 14.52
N ILE A 31 -17.63 18.32 14.04
CA ILE A 31 -18.95 17.83 13.60
C ILE A 31 -20.06 17.93 14.68
N ASN A 32 -19.71 17.80 15.96
CA ASN A 32 -20.64 17.94 17.09
C ASN A 32 -19.90 18.13 18.42
N ASN A 33 -20.66 18.50 19.46
CA ASN A 33 -20.15 18.77 20.80
C ASN A 33 -19.42 17.57 21.43
N ARG A 34 -19.88 16.32 21.17
CA ARG A 34 -19.21 15.12 21.71
C ARG A 34 -17.79 14.98 21.17
N HIS A 35 -17.59 15.16 19.86
CA HIS A 35 -16.25 15.11 19.27
C HIS A 35 -15.42 16.33 19.67
N PHE A 36 -16.05 17.51 19.78
CA PHE A 36 -15.38 18.71 20.28
C PHE A 36 -14.80 18.47 21.67
N GLU A 37 -15.61 18.05 22.64
CA GLU A 37 -15.17 17.75 24.00
C GLU A 37 -14.09 16.66 24.05
N ARG A 38 -14.21 15.62 23.22
CA ARG A 38 -13.19 14.55 23.12
C ARG A 38 -11.85 15.13 22.66
N ILE A 39 -11.84 15.90 21.57
CA ILE A 39 -10.61 16.45 20.99
C ILE A 39 -10.00 17.50 21.94
N THR A 40 -10.81 18.34 22.59
CA THR A 40 -10.33 19.30 23.59
C THR A 40 -9.59 18.61 24.73
N LYS A 41 -10.05 17.44 25.18
CA LYS A 41 -9.37 16.64 26.24
C LYS A 41 -8.01 16.08 25.82
N LEU A 42 -7.70 16.04 24.52
CA LEU A 42 -6.39 15.61 24.02
C LEU A 42 -5.34 16.74 24.09
N ILE A 43 -5.77 18.00 24.25
CA ILE A 43 -4.88 19.16 24.26
C ILE A 43 -4.21 19.28 25.64
N ASN A 44 -2.90 19.11 25.67
CA ASN A 44 -2.08 19.48 26.81
C ASN A 44 -1.50 20.89 26.59
N GLN A 45 -2.07 21.88 27.29
CA GLN A 45 -1.72 23.29 27.12
C GLN A 45 -0.23 23.58 27.40
N ASP A 46 0.42 22.82 28.29
CA ASP A 46 1.86 22.99 28.59
C ASP A 46 2.76 22.58 27.42
N LYS A 47 2.22 21.83 26.45
CA LYS A 47 2.93 21.32 25.27
C LYS A 47 2.55 22.05 23.98
N VAL A 48 1.59 22.96 24.04
CA VAL A 48 1.14 23.74 22.87
C VAL A 48 2.21 24.78 22.52
N VAL A 49 2.66 24.77 21.26
CA VAL A 49 3.60 25.78 20.73
C VAL A 49 2.97 26.70 19.69
N TYR A 50 1.80 26.33 19.17
CA TYR A 50 0.99 27.16 18.28
C TYR A 50 -0.47 26.73 18.37
N GLY A 51 -1.40 27.69 18.25
CA GLY A 51 -2.83 27.42 18.29
C GLY A 51 -3.36 27.24 19.72
N GLY A 52 -4.20 26.23 19.92
CA GLY A 52 -4.79 25.86 21.21
C GLY A 52 -6.06 26.64 21.60
N GLN A 53 -6.52 27.56 20.75
CA GLN A 53 -7.78 28.28 20.96
C GLN A 53 -8.97 27.36 20.68
N ILE A 54 -9.98 27.48 21.52
CA ILE A 54 -11.23 26.71 21.44
C ILE A 54 -12.42 27.67 21.55
N ASP A 55 -13.50 27.37 20.84
CA ASP A 55 -14.81 27.99 21.04
C ASP A 55 -15.89 26.91 21.01
N SER A 56 -16.51 26.67 22.16
CA SER A 56 -17.55 25.65 22.31
C SER A 56 -18.87 26.01 21.67
N ASN A 57 -19.14 27.30 21.42
CA ASN A 57 -20.39 27.73 20.79
C ASN A 57 -20.39 27.36 19.30
N GLU A 58 -19.23 27.46 18.68
CA GLU A 58 -19.02 27.18 17.26
C GLU A 58 -18.42 25.77 17.01
N ASN A 59 -18.18 24.96 18.05
CA ASN A 59 -17.39 23.71 17.94
C ASN A 59 -16.04 23.92 17.23
N TYR A 60 -15.41 25.06 17.49
CA TYR A 60 -14.16 25.46 16.84
C TYR A 60 -12.95 25.08 17.69
N ILE A 61 -11.96 24.48 17.05
CA ILE A 61 -10.63 24.24 17.62
C ILE A 61 -9.64 24.78 16.59
N SER A 62 -8.72 25.66 16.97
CA SER A 62 -7.74 26.20 16.03
C SER A 62 -6.72 25.16 15.59
N PRO A 63 -6.05 25.32 14.42
CA PRO A 63 -4.90 24.52 14.05
C PRO A 63 -3.85 24.56 15.16
N THR A 64 -3.60 23.41 15.79
CA THR A 64 -2.81 23.33 17.03
C THR A 64 -1.60 22.44 16.82
N ILE A 65 -0.42 22.94 17.18
CA ILE A 65 0.83 22.17 17.18
C ILE A 65 1.24 21.93 18.63
N MET A 66 1.52 20.67 18.96
CA MET A 66 2.08 20.29 20.25
C MET A 66 3.44 19.62 20.07
N THR A 67 4.41 20.00 20.89
CA THR A 67 5.76 19.43 20.89
C THR A 67 6.08 18.79 22.24
N ASN A 68 7.24 18.15 22.37
CA ASN A 68 7.57 17.32 23.54
C ASN A 68 6.48 16.27 23.85
N VAL A 69 5.79 15.81 22.81
CA VAL A 69 4.76 14.78 22.93
C VAL A 69 5.46 13.44 23.15
N THR A 70 4.97 12.67 24.10
CA THR A 70 5.48 11.34 24.40
C THR A 70 4.48 10.28 23.96
N GLU A 71 4.95 9.04 23.79
CA GLU A 71 4.09 7.92 23.40
C GLU A 71 2.91 7.72 24.35
N ASN A 72 3.09 8.01 25.64
CA ASN A 72 2.10 7.79 26.69
C ASN A 72 1.09 8.94 26.83
N ASP A 73 1.26 10.04 26.10
CA ASP A 73 0.30 11.15 26.14
C ASP A 73 -1.03 10.72 25.50
N ASN A 74 -2.16 11.16 26.06
CA ASN A 74 -3.50 10.80 25.58
C ASN A 74 -3.69 11.04 24.07
N ILE A 75 -3.12 12.10 23.51
CA ILE A 75 -3.22 12.40 22.06
C ILE A 75 -2.61 11.29 21.17
N MET A 76 -1.73 10.47 21.72
CA MET A 76 -1.07 9.37 21.00
C MET A 76 -1.73 8.01 21.20
N GLN A 77 -2.80 7.93 22.01
CA GLN A 77 -3.48 6.68 22.36
C GLN A 77 -4.71 6.40 21.51
N GLU A 78 -5.23 7.40 20.80
CA GLU A 78 -6.41 7.28 19.94
C GLU A 78 -6.26 8.10 18.67
N GLU A 79 -7.12 7.83 17.68
CA GLU A 79 -7.16 8.65 16.46
C GLU A 79 -7.66 10.07 16.78
N ILE A 80 -6.86 11.06 16.41
CA ILE A 80 -7.12 12.47 16.73
C ILE A 80 -8.41 12.94 16.05
N PHE A 81 -8.53 12.74 14.73
CA PHE A 81 -9.69 13.15 13.92
C PHE A 81 -10.13 14.61 14.16
N GLY A 82 -9.14 15.50 14.26
CA GLY A 82 -9.29 16.91 14.62
C GLY A 82 -8.01 17.71 14.30
N PRO A 83 -8.03 19.03 14.46
CA PRO A 83 -6.96 19.92 14.00
C PRO A 83 -5.77 20.00 14.96
N LEU A 84 -5.37 18.87 15.54
CA LEU A 84 -4.21 18.76 16.43
C LEU A 84 -3.09 18.00 15.73
N LEU A 85 -1.89 18.58 15.72
CA LEU A 85 -0.69 18.00 15.11
C LEU A 85 0.40 17.79 16.17
N PRO A 86 0.47 16.61 16.81
CA PRO A 86 1.54 16.28 17.75
C PRO A 86 2.87 15.99 17.03
N PHE A 87 3.96 16.50 17.59
CA PHE A 87 5.33 16.23 17.14
C PHE A 87 6.02 15.27 18.10
N ILE A 88 6.46 14.12 17.55
CA ILE A 88 7.37 13.19 18.21
C ILE A 88 8.69 13.22 17.45
N THR A 89 9.75 13.63 18.14
CA THR A 89 11.11 13.61 17.59
C THR A 89 11.75 12.24 17.85
N VAL A 90 12.30 11.64 16.80
CA VAL A 90 13.07 10.39 16.85
C VAL A 90 14.52 10.68 16.47
N ASN A 91 15.45 9.83 16.92
CA ASN A 91 16.88 10.05 16.66
C ASN A 91 17.28 9.67 15.23
N ASN A 92 16.63 8.64 14.67
CA ASN A 92 16.94 8.06 13.37
C ASN A 92 15.73 7.33 12.78
N GLU A 93 15.90 6.81 11.56
CA GLU A 93 14.88 6.07 10.83
C GLU A 93 14.51 4.72 11.43
N GLU A 94 15.43 4.04 12.11
CA GLU A 94 15.14 2.76 12.77
C GLU A 94 14.20 2.97 13.96
N ASP A 95 14.40 4.04 14.71
CA ASP A 95 13.52 4.45 15.81
C ASP A 95 12.11 4.77 15.27
N ALA A 96 12.01 5.47 14.13
CA ALA A 96 10.72 5.70 13.46
C ALA A 96 10.03 4.39 13.03
N ILE A 97 10.79 3.47 12.41
CA ILE A 97 10.27 2.17 11.96
C ILE A 97 9.76 1.36 13.16
N LYS A 98 10.53 1.29 14.26
CA LYS A 98 10.11 0.63 15.50
C LYS A 98 8.86 1.27 16.09
N PHE A 99 8.82 2.60 16.14
CA PHE A 99 7.67 3.36 16.63
C PHE A 99 6.38 3.03 15.85
N ILE A 100 6.47 2.98 14.52
CA ILE A 100 5.34 2.64 13.63
C ILE A 100 4.92 1.18 13.83
N ASN A 101 5.87 0.25 13.84
CA ASN A 101 5.57 -1.19 13.93
C ASN A 101 5.06 -1.64 15.30
N ASN A 102 5.29 -0.86 16.36
CA ASN A 102 4.72 -1.11 17.69
C ASN A 102 3.25 -0.68 17.82
N ARG A 103 2.62 -0.22 16.74
CA ARG A 103 1.24 0.25 16.69
C ARG A 103 0.43 -0.51 15.65
N ASP A 104 -0.88 -0.33 15.72
CA ASP A 104 -1.78 -0.82 14.70
C ASP A 104 -1.43 -0.26 13.32
N LYS A 105 -1.57 -1.11 12.30
CA LYS A 105 -1.24 -0.75 10.92
C LYS A 105 -2.13 0.38 10.42
N PRO A 106 -1.57 1.55 10.05
CA PRO A 106 -2.36 2.70 9.68
C PRO A 106 -2.93 2.55 8.26
N LEU A 107 -3.99 3.32 7.99
CA LEU A 107 -4.58 3.40 6.64
C LEU A 107 -3.60 4.03 5.64
N ALA A 108 -2.86 5.04 6.07
CA ALA A 108 -1.88 5.74 5.26
C ALA A 108 -0.58 5.99 6.05
N LEU A 109 0.55 5.85 5.36
CA LEU A 109 1.87 6.26 5.82
C LEU A 109 2.40 7.38 4.93
N TYR A 110 3.00 8.40 5.54
CA TYR A 110 3.57 9.54 4.82
C TYR A 110 5.07 9.66 5.12
N VAL A 111 5.89 9.78 4.07
CA VAL A 111 7.34 9.90 4.21
C VAL A 111 7.84 11.10 3.42
N PHE A 112 8.40 12.10 4.10
CA PHE A 112 9.05 13.25 3.47
C PHE A 112 10.57 13.05 3.48
N SER A 113 11.15 12.82 2.29
CA SER A 113 12.59 12.67 2.13
C SER A 113 13.05 12.91 0.69
N SER A 114 14.18 13.59 0.54
CA SER A 114 14.93 13.65 -0.73
C SER A 114 15.79 12.40 -0.98
N LYS A 115 16.02 11.57 0.05
CA LYS A 115 16.83 10.34 -0.05
C LYS A 115 15.93 9.16 -0.39
N LYS A 116 15.94 8.73 -1.65
CA LYS A 116 15.11 7.60 -2.13
C LYS A 116 15.31 6.30 -1.35
N ASN A 117 16.55 6.00 -0.95
CA ASN A 117 16.87 4.80 -0.18
C ASN A 117 16.22 4.81 1.21
N LEU A 118 16.13 5.98 1.85
CA LEU A 118 15.47 6.12 3.14
C LEU A 118 13.97 5.86 3.03
N ALA A 119 13.32 6.47 2.03
CA ALA A 119 11.89 6.23 1.79
C ALA A 119 11.62 4.75 1.48
N LYS A 120 12.46 4.12 0.64
CA LYS A 120 12.36 2.70 0.34
C LYS A 120 12.54 1.83 1.59
N GLN A 121 13.53 2.12 2.43
CA GLN A 121 13.77 1.37 3.66
C GLN A 121 12.56 1.43 4.61
N ILE A 122 11.96 2.61 4.78
CA ILE A 122 10.75 2.76 5.61
C ILE A 122 9.59 1.95 5.02
N ILE A 123 9.37 2.03 3.70
CA ILE A 123 8.30 1.27 3.02
C ILE A 123 8.51 -0.24 3.17
N ASP A 124 9.72 -0.74 2.92
CA ASP A 124 10.03 -2.17 2.97
C ASP A 124 9.96 -2.73 4.42
N SER A 125 10.08 -1.86 5.43
CA SER A 125 10.15 -2.25 6.84
C SER A 125 8.88 -1.97 7.63
N THR A 126 7.81 -1.47 6.99
CA THR A 126 6.53 -1.14 7.63
C THR A 126 5.35 -1.71 6.84
N SER A 127 4.15 -1.66 7.42
CA SER A 127 2.91 -2.12 6.77
C SER A 127 1.80 -1.10 7.01
N ALA A 128 1.24 -0.56 5.91
CA ALA A 128 0.14 0.38 5.90
C ALA A 128 -0.78 0.09 4.71
N GLY A 129 -2.01 0.61 4.71
CA GLY A 129 -2.93 0.46 3.58
C GLY A 129 -2.39 1.09 2.30
N SER A 130 -1.87 2.31 2.41
CA SER A 130 -1.18 3.03 1.34
C SER A 130 0.02 3.82 1.87
N THR A 131 0.96 4.20 1.00
CA THR A 131 2.08 5.07 1.37
C THR A 131 2.26 6.16 0.32
N CYS A 132 2.41 7.41 0.75
CA CYS A 132 2.76 8.52 -0.11
C CYS A 132 4.11 9.12 0.31
N VAL A 133 4.97 9.38 -0.68
CA VAL A 133 6.30 9.95 -0.46
C VAL A 133 6.31 11.37 -0.98
N ASN A 134 6.71 12.32 -0.12
CA ASN A 134 6.79 13.77 -0.39
C ASN A 134 5.45 14.47 -0.67
N ASP A 135 4.33 13.84 -0.33
CA ASP A 135 3.00 14.46 -0.34
C ASP A 135 2.09 13.76 0.68
N VAL A 136 0.91 14.35 0.93
CA VAL A 136 -0.17 13.76 1.73
C VAL A 136 -1.45 13.68 0.92
N ILE A 137 -2.30 12.69 1.19
CA ILE A 137 -3.62 12.48 0.54
C ILE A 137 -3.56 12.17 -0.97
N PHE A 138 -2.51 12.56 -1.69
CA PHE A 138 -2.38 12.41 -3.13
C PHE A 138 -2.60 10.98 -3.62
N GLN A 139 -2.20 9.98 -2.84
CA GLN A 139 -2.37 8.57 -3.18
C GLN A 139 -3.83 8.11 -3.30
N VAL A 140 -4.79 8.89 -2.80
CA VAL A 140 -6.23 8.61 -2.89
C VAL A 140 -6.78 9.05 -4.26
N ALA A 141 -6.16 10.01 -4.94
CA ALA A 141 -6.71 10.60 -6.16
C ALA A 141 -6.68 9.70 -7.41
N PRO A 142 -5.62 8.92 -7.69
CA PRO A 142 -5.56 8.12 -8.92
C PRO A 142 -6.54 6.93 -8.88
N PRO A 143 -7.49 6.81 -9.83
CA PRO A 143 -8.45 5.70 -9.85
C PRO A 143 -7.82 4.34 -10.20
N SER A 144 -6.57 4.35 -10.67
CA SER A 144 -5.79 3.15 -10.99
C SER A 144 -5.08 2.55 -9.77
N LEU A 145 -5.10 3.22 -8.63
CA LEU A 145 -4.55 2.71 -7.37
C LEU A 145 -5.68 2.15 -6.49
N PRO A 146 -5.49 0.97 -5.88
CA PRO A 146 -6.43 0.47 -4.90
C PRO A 146 -6.36 1.33 -3.64
N PHE A 147 -7.51 1.73 -3.11
CA PHE A 147 -7.61 2.40 -1.82
C PHE A 147 -8.30 1.49 -0.81
N GLY A 148 -7.61 1.20 0.29
CA GLY A 148 -8.04 0.23 1.29
C GLY A 148 -7.07 0.14 2.45
N GLY A 149 -7.53 -0.47 3.55
CA GLY A 149 -6.75 -0.68 4.76
C GLY A 149 -6.08 -2.05 4.82
N VAL A 150 -5.32 -2.27 5.88
CA VAL A 150 -4.74 -3.58 6.24
C VAL A 150 -4.72 -3.74 7.75
N GLY A 151 -5.17 -4.89 8.25
CA GLY A 151 -5.27 -5.14 9.69
C GLY A 151 -6.32 -4.23 10.33
N SER A 152 -5.97 -3.54 11.41
CA SER A 152 -6.89 -2.69 12.17
C SER A 152 -7.42 -1.48 11.37
N SER A 153 -6.75 -1.08 10.28
CA SER A 153 -7.23 -0.03 9.37
C SER A 153 -8.24 -0.51 8.32
N GLY A 154 -8.51 -1.82 8.22
CA GLY A 154 -9.53 -2.38 7.33
C GLY A 154 -9.08 -3.58 6.51
N LEU A 155 -10.00 -4.09 5.69
CA LEU A 155 -9.79 -5.21 4.77
C LEU A 155 -10.41 -4.90 3.40
N GLY A 156 -9.73 -5.35 2.34
CA GLY A 156 -10.16 -5.13 0.97
C GLY A 156 -9.78 -3.73 0.46
N ALA A 157 -10.09 -3.48 -0.80
CA ALA A 157 -9.82 -2.21 -1.45
C ALA A 157 -10.86 -1.92 -2.53
N TYR A 158 -11.01 -0.64 -2.86
CA TYR A 158 -11.85 -0.16 -3.95
C TYR A 158 -11.09 0.92 -4.74
N HIS A 159 -11.81 1.70 -5.54
CA HIS A 159 -11.38 2.61 -6.62
C HIS A 159 -11.28 1.96 -7.99
N GLY A 160 -11.77 2.68 -9.00
CA GLY A 160 -11.72 2.29 -10.41
C GLY A 160 -12.08 0.83 -10.64
N LYS A 161 -11.13 0.08 -11.23
CA LYS A 161 -11.29 -1.36 -11.48
C LYS A 161 -11.45 -2.18 -10.19
N TYR A 162 -10.76 -1.81 -9.11
CA TYR A 162 -10.83 -2.54 -7.84
C TYR A 162 -12.22 -2.46 -7.21
N SER A 163 -12.96 -1.36 -7.41
CA SER A 163 -14.38 -1.32 -7.02
C SER A 163 -15.18 -2.38 -7.77
N PHE A 164 -15.02 -2.46 -9.11
CA PHE A 164 -15.72 -3.45 -9.92
C PHE A 164 -15.39 -4.86 -9.47
N ASP A 165 -14.10 -5.18 -9.27
CA ASP A 165 -13.65 -6.49 -8.81
C ASP A 165 -14.21 -6.82 -7.41
N SER A 166 -14.19 -5.87 -6.47
CA SER A 166 -14.69 -6.05 -5.10
C SER A 166 -16.21 -6.27 -5.01
N PHE A 167 -16.97 -5.75 -5.97
CA PHE A 167 -18.42 -5.93 -6.05
C PHE A 167 -18.84 -6.97 -7.11
N SER A 168 -17.88 -7.73 -7.66
CA SER A 168 -18.12 -8.77 -8.64
C SER A 168 -17.73 -10.15 -8.12
N HIS A 169 -18.40 -11.19 -8.63
CA HIS A 169 -17.95 -12.56 -8.45
C HIS A 169 -17.10 -12.99 -9.65
N HIS A 170 -15.80 -13.24 -9.44
CA HIS A 170 -14.92 -13.77 -10.46
C HIS A 170 -15.21 -15.27 -10.72
N ARG A 171 -16.19 -15.55 -11.58
CA ARG A 171 -16.57 -16.92 -11.96
C ARG A 171 -15.54 -17.54 -12.91
N THR A 172 -14.83 -18.57 -12.43
CA THR A 172 -13.95 -19.38 -13.29
C THR A 172 -14.76 -20.36 -14.13
N VAL A 173 -14.49 -20.40 -15.44
CA VAL A 173 -15.09 -21.34 -16.39
C VAL A 173 -13.99 -22.00 -17.20
N VAL A 174 -14.00 -23.34 -17.27
CA VAL A 174 -13.03 -24.13 -18.03
C VAL A 174 -13.78 -24.99 -19.05
N TYR A 175 -13.44 -24.81 -20.33
CA TYR A 175 -13.88 -25.71 -21.40
C TYR A 175 -12.78 -26.74 -21.63
N ALA A 176 -13.02 -27.99 -21.23
CA ALA A 176 -12.10 -29.08 -21.46
C ALA A 176 -12.48 -29.83 -22.75
N PRO A 177 -11.66 -29.76 -23.82
CA PRO A 177 -11.91 -30.55 -25.03
C PRO A 177 -11.80 -32.05 -24.75
N ASN A 178 -12.58 -32.87 -25.45
CA ASN A 178 -12.61 -34.32 -25.24
C ASN A 178 -11.24 -35.00 -25.38
N TRP A 179 -10.36 -34.48 -26.25
CA TRP A 179 -9.00 -35.02 -26.44
C TRP A 179 -8.12 -34.84 -25.20
N THR A 180 -8.45 -33.91 -24.29
CA THR A 180 -7.68 -33.74 -23.05
C THR A 180 -7.76 -34.98 -22.17
N GLU A 181 -8.86 -35.73 -22.22
CA GLU A 181 -9.01 -37.00 -21.49
C GLU A 181 -7.94 -38.01 -21.94
N PHE A 182 -7.55 -38.04 -23.21
CA PHE A 182 -6.45 -38.90 -23.65
C PHE A 182 -5.14 -38.56 -22.93
N LEU A 183 -4.81 -37.27 -22.81
CA LEU A 183 -3.58 -36.82 -22.14
C LEU A 183 -3.60 -37.05 -20.63
N ILE A 184 -4.76 -36.85 -19.99
CA ILE A 184 -4.88 -36.94 -18.52
C ILE A 184 -5.46 -38.27 -18.04
N SER A 185 -5.73 -39.22 -18.95
CA SER A 185 -6.33 -40.54 -18.67
C SER A 185 -5.62 -41.31 -17.56
N LYS A 186 -4.31 -41.07 -17.38
CA LYS A 186 -3.48 -41.65 -16.32
C LYS A 186 -3.86 -41.23 -14.90
N ARG A 187 -4.76 -40.25 -14.74
CA ARG A 187 -5.40 -39.89 -13.45
C ARG A 187 -6.47 -40.90 -13.03
N ASN A 188 -6.98 -41.71 -13.96
CA ASN A 188 -8.06 -42.65 -13.69
C ASN A 188 -7.51 -43.98 -13.13
N PRO A 189 -8.24 -44.65 -12.23
CA PRO A 189 -7.93 -46.02 -11.83
C PRO A 189 -7.96 -47.02 -12.99
N PRO A 190 -7.25 -48.17 -12.90
CA PRO A 190 -6.41 -48.59 -11.77
C PRO A 190 -5.03 -47.93 -11.77
N TYR A 191 -4.56 -47.54 -10.58
CA TYR A 191 -3.30 -46.84 -10.40
C TYR A 191 -2.10 -47.78 -10.53
N ASN A 192 -1.35 -47.64 -11.63
CA ASN A 192 -0.09 -48.35 -11.82
C ASN A 192 1.04 -47.65 -11.02
N PRO A 193 1.76 -48.35 -10.12
CA PRO A 193 2.83 -47.74 -9.32
C PRO A 193 3.89 -46.98 -10.14
N LYS A 194 4.18 -47.42 -11.37
CA LYS A 194 5.12 -46.72 -12.27
C LYS A 194 4.56 -45.39 -12.78
N VAL A 195 3.25 -45.35 -13.08
CA VAL A 195 2.55 -44.14 -13.52
C VAL A 195 2.40 -43.17 -12.36
N VAL A 196 2.08 -43.66 -11.16
CA VAL A 196 2.03 -42.86 -9.93
C VAL A 196 3.41 -42.26 -9.63
N ALA A 197 4.48 -43.06 -9.63
CA ALA A 197 5.84 -42.56 -9.44
C ALA A 197 6.26 -41.53 -10.51
N PHE A 198 5.83 -41.70 -11.76
CA PHE A 198 6.04 -40.72 -12.82
C PHE A 198 5.27 -39.42 -12.57
N MET A 199 4.00 -39.49 -12.17
CA MET A 199 3.17 -38.32 -11.83
C MET A 199 3.67 -37.61 -10.56
N GLU A 200 4.11 -38.34 -9.54
CA GLU A 200 4.78 -37.79 -8.36
C GLU A 200 6.05 -37.05 -8.77
N ARG A 201 6.86 -37.63 -9.66
CA ARG A 201 8.04 -36.94 -10.19
C ARG A 201 7.68 -35.67 -10.96
N LEU A 202 6.61 -35.68 -11.76
CA LEU A 202 6.13 -34.50 -12.49
C LEU A 202 5.60 -33.39 -11.56
N THR A 203 4.88 -33.77 -10.50
CA THR A 203 4.31 -32.82 -9.54
C THR A 203 5.33 -32.32 -8.51
N GLN A 204 6.41 -33.06 -8.26
CA GLN A 204 7.53 -32.65 -7.42
C GLN A 204 8.50 -31.67 -8.11
N ILE A 205 8.39 -31.47 -9.44
CA ILE A 205 9.26 -30.54 -10.20
C ILE A 205 9.13 -29.07 -9.76
N ASN A 206 8.17 -28.70 -8.90
CA ASN A 206 7.90 -27.29 -8.56
C ASN A 206 7.59 -27.00 -7.08
N ARG A 207 8.32 -27.60 -6.12
CA ARG A 207 8.34 -27.08 -4.72
C ARG A 207 9.50 -26.15 -4.38
N ARG A 208 10.51 -26.07 -5.25
CA ARG A 208 11.49 -24.97 -5.23
C ARG A 208 11.24 -24.14 -6.48
N TRP A 209 10.90 -22.87 -6.28
CA TRP A 209 11.05 -21.82 -7.29
C TRP A 209 12.18 -22.17 -8.25
N PHE A 210 11.91 -22.30 -9.55
CA PHE A 210 12.96 -22.44 -10.56
C PHE A 210 13.80 -21.14 -10.58
N PRO A 211 15.06 -21.10 -10.11
CA PRO A 211 15.96 -20.10 -10.65
C PRO A 211 16.24 -20.58 -12.07
N ILE A 212 15.71 -19.93 -13.10
CA ILE A 212 16.09 -20.25 -14.48
C ILE A 212 17.59 -19.97 -14.58
N PRO A 213 18.47 -20.99 -14.66
CA PRO A 213 19.88 -20.73 -14.87
C PRO A 213 19.99 -20.22 -16.31
N GLN A 214 20.80 -19.20 -16.52
CA GLN A 214 21.02 -18.51 -17.79
C GLN A 214 21.25 -19.48 -18.98
N PHE A 215 21.77 -20.68 -18.69
CA PHE A 215 21.99 -21.79 -19.63
C PHE A 215 20.72 -22.40 -20.26
N ARG A 216 19.56 -22.40 -19.59
CA ARG A 216 18.33 -23.01 -20.13
C ARG A 216 17.61 -22.12 -21.15
N CYS A 217 17.79 -20.81 -21.08
CA CYS A 217 17.28 -19.89 -22.11
C CYS A 217 17.94 -20.15 -23.46
N TRP A 218 19.25 -20.43 -23.48
CA TRP A 218 19.97 -20.77 -24.69
C TRP A 218 19.50 -22.09 -25.30
N PHE A 219 19.24 -23.11 -24.48
CA PHE A 219 18.72 -24.39 -24.96
C PHE A 219 17.36 -24.25 -25.65
N TRP A 220 16.43 -23.48 -25.06
CA TRP A 220 15.12 -23.24 -25.67
C TRP A 220 15.18 -22.30 -26.88
N LEU A 221 16.09 -21.32 -26.90
CA LEU A 221 16.41 -20.51 -28.09
C LEU A 221 16.91 -21.38 -29.24
N LEU A 222 17.81 -22.31 -28.95
CA LEU A 222 18.42 -23.19 -29.94
C LEU A 222 17.40 -24.19 -30.52
N ILE A 223 16.52 -24.73 -29.67
CA ILE A 223 15.36 -25.53 -30.13
C ILE A 223 14.40 -24.69 -31.00
N GLY A 224 14.10 -23.45 -30.58
CA GLY A 224 13.27 -22.53 -31.35
C GLY A 224 13.85 -22.20 -32.73
N LEU A 225 15.17 -21.98 -32.80
CA LEU A 225 15.89 -21.74 -34.05
C LEU A 225 15.91 -22.97 -34.96
N ILE A 226 16.11 -24.18 -34.41
CA ILE A 226 16.06 -25.43 -35.19
C ILE A 226 14.65 -25.65 -35.76
N LEU A 227 13.60 -25.43 -34.95
CA LEU A 227 12.21 -25.52 -35.42
C LEU A 227 11.91 -24.48 -36.49
N ALA A 228 12.39 -23.24 -36.34
CA ALA A 228 12.23 -22.20 -37.35
C ALA A 228 12.96 -22.54 -38.66
N MET A 229 14.18 -23.09 -38.61
CA MET A 229 14.89 -23.56 -39.79
C MET A 229 14.21 -24.75 -40.47
N LEU A 230 13.68 -25.70 -39.69
CA LEU A 230 12.91 -26.82 -40.24
C LEU A 230 11.65 -26.32 -40.95
N ILE A 231 10.91 -25.41 -40.32
CA ILE A 231 9.73 -24.79 -40.94
C ILE A 231 10.11 -24.00 -42.19
N TYR A 232 11.20 -23.24 -42.16
CA TYR A 232 11.70 -22.49 -43.31
C TYR A 232 12.11 -23.41 -44.46
N ASN A 233 12.88 -24.48 -44.20
CA ASN A 233 13.28 -25.44 -45.24
C ASN A 233 12.08 -26.19 -45.83
N ILE A 234 11.08 -26.54 -45.02
CA ILE A 234 9.85 -27.16 -45.51
C ILE A 234 9.07 -26.16 -46.39
N THR A 235 8.94 -24.90 -45.98
CA THR A 235 8.19 -23.88 -46.73
C THR A 235 8.92 -23.36 -47.98
N CYS A 236 10.25 -23.32 -47.99
CA CYS A 236 11.05 -22.98 -49.17
C CYS A 236 11.21 -24.16 -50.13
N GLY A 237 11.35 -25.40 -49.65
CA GLY A 237 11.39 -26.59 -50.51
C GLY A 237 10.10 -26.81 -51.30
N MET A 238 8.94 -26.40 -50.75
CA MET A 238 7.66 -26.40 -51.47
C MET A 238 7.55 -25.35 -52.58
N LYS A 239 8.51 -24.42 -52.71
CA LYS A 239 8.52 -23.35 -53.71
C LYS A 239 9.34 -23.66 -54.96
N GLU A 240 10.20 -24.67 -54.93
CA GLU A 240 11.06 -25.07 -56.07
C GLU A 240 10.44 -26.14 -56.97
N ASP A 241 9.34 -26.80 -56.56
CA ASP A 241 8.62 -27.81 -57.35
C ASP A 241 7.42 -27.22 -58.16
N LYS A 242 7.60 -26.04 -58.78
CA LYS A 242 6.66 -25.48 -59.77
C LYS A 242 7.35 -24.95 -61.01
#